data_AF-A0A927C0R6-F1
#
_entry.id   AF-A0A927C0R6-F1
#
_cell.length_a   1.000
_cell.length_b   1.000
_cell.length_c   1.000
_cell.angle_alpha   90.00
_cell.angle_beta   90.00
_cell.angle_gamma   90.00
#
_symmetry.space_group_name_H-M   'P 1'
#
loop_
_entity.id
_entity.type
_entity.pdbx_description
1 polymer ?
#
loop_
_entity_poly.entity_id
_entity_poly.type
_entity_poly.pdbx_seq_one_letter_code
_entity_poly.pdbx_strand_id
1 'polypeptide(L)'
;MHTEAIVKAENSEIYLKKLCKHFAHKVPATLNGTQGIIDFPFGRCLLNAEEGHLKMNIELSDKAQVAQAEEVMAVHLKRMASKEALLVNWNRVAAS
;
A
#
# COMPACT_ATOMS: atom_id res chain seq x y z
N MET A 1 13.83 -7.21 -2.44
CA MET A 1 13.83 -6.48 -1.14
C MET A 1 12.38 -6.22 -0.79
N HIS A 2 12.01 -6.18 0.49
CA HIS A 2 10.64 -5.83 0.85
C HIS A 2 10.60 -4.64 1.81
N THR A 3 9.55 -3.85 1.71
CA THR A 3 9.23 -2.79 2.66
C THR A 3 7.78 -2.93 3.08
N GLU A 4 7.48 -2.69 4.35
CA GLU A 4 6.15 -2.86 4.89
C GLU A 4 5.75 -1.72 5.82
N ALA A 5 4.46 -1.47 5.93
CA ALA A 5 3.90 -0.53 6.89
C ALA A 5 2.57 -1.08 7.44
N ILE A 6 2.36 -0.88 8.74
CA ILE A 6 1.07 -1.09 9.41
C ILE A 6 0.55 0.28 9.78
N VAL A 7 -0.53 0.70 9.13
CA VAL A 7 -1.11 2.03 9.30
C VAL A 7 -2.39 1.92 10.11
N LYS A 8 -2.47 2.61 11.24
CA LYS A 8 -3.74 2.76 11.97
C LYS A 8 -4.70 3.54 11.07
N ALA A 9 -5.84 2.92 10.76
CA ALA A 9 -6.85 3.43 9.85
C ALA A 9 -8.21 2.85 10.25
N GLU A 10 -9.09 3.67 10.80
CA GLU A 10 -10.44 3.22 11.21
C GLU A 10 -11.27 2.72 10.02
N ASN A 11 -11.00 3.28 8.84
CA ASN A 11 -11.68 2.95 7.59
C ASN A 11 -10.78 2.14 6.64
N SER A 12 -9.97 1.22 7.18
CA SER A 12 -8.96 0.44 6.45
C SER A 12 -9.52 -0.22 5.17
N GLU A 13 -10.67 -0.88 5.24
CA GLU A 13 -11.31 -1.53 4.08
C GLU A 13 -11.73 -0.52 3.00
N ILE A 14 -12.26 0.64 3.40
CA ILE A 14 -12.67 1.69 2.47
C ILE A 14 -11.44 2.23 1.74
N TYR A 15 -10.34 2.45 2.45
CA TYR A 15 -9.10 2.95 1.86
C TYR A 15 -8.46 1.92 0.93
N LEU A 16 -8.44 0.65 1.31
CA LEU A 16 -8.00 -0.46 0.46
C LEU A 16 -8.82 -0.48 -0.86
N LYS A 17 -10.16 -0.49 -0.77
CA LYS A 17 -11.04 -0.48 -1.94
C LYS A 17 -10.77 0.71 -2.87
N LYS A 18 -10.59 1.91 -2.30
CA LYS A 18 -10.27 3.13 -3.06
C LYS A 18 -8.90 3.05 -3.75
N LEU A 19 -7.88 2.54 -3.05
CA LEU A 19 -6.54 2.35 -3.62
C LEU A 19 -6.57 1.40 -4.81
N CYS A 20 -7.13 0.20 -4.64
CA CYS A 20 -7.24 -0.78 -5.72
C CYS A 20 -7.99 -0.19 -6.92
N LYS A 21 -9.14 0.47 -6.69
CA LYS A 21 -9.92 1.11 -7.76
C LYS A 21 -9.13 2.21 -8.47
N HIS A 22 -8.42 3.06 -7.73
CA HIS A 22 -7.62 4.16 -8.28
C HIS A 22 -6.49 3.63 -9.17
N PHE A 23 -5.74 2.64 -8.69
CA PHE A 23 -4.61 2.10 -9.44
C PHE A 23 -5.01 1.22 -10.63
N ALA A 24 -6.16 0.56 -10.59
CA ALA A 24 -6.70 -0.22 -11.71
C ALA A 24 -6.86 0.58 -13.01
N HIS A 25 -6.87 1.92 -12.96
CA HIS A 25 -6.87 2.78 -14.14
C HIS A 25 -5.52 2.83 -14.89
N LYS A 26 -4.42 2.45 -14.24
CA LYS A 26 -3.06 2.62 -14.77
C LYS A 26 -2.23 1.35 -14.73
N VAL A 27 -2.46 0.50 -13.74
CA VAL A 27 -1.72 -0.75 -13.53
C VAL A 27 -2.68 -1.85 -13.11
N PRO A 28 -2.33 -3.14 -13.30
CA PRO A 28 -3.15 -4.23 -12.80
C PRO A 28 -3.35 -4.12 -11.28
N ALA A 29 -4.60 -4.16 -10.85
CA ALA A 29 -4.95 -4.16 -9.44
C ALA A 29 -6.18 -5.04 -9.22
N THR A 30 -6.15 -5.85 -8.15
CA THR A 30 -7.26 -6.72 -7.75
C THR A 30 -7.68 -6.42 -6.32
N LEU A 31 -8.94 -6.73 -6.03
CA LEU A 31 -9.57 -6.59 -4.73
C LEU A 31 -10.33 -7.90 -4.45
N ASN A 32 -10.08 -8.51 -3.30
CA ASN A 32 -10.80 -9.68 -2.82
C ASN A 32 -11.16 -9.49 -1.34
N GLY A 33 -12.38 -9.02 -1.06
CA GLY A 33 -12.83 -8.74 0.30
C GLY A 33 -11.97 -7.67 0.99
N THR A 34 -11.22 -8.09 2.00
CA THR A 34 -10.30 -7.25 2.79
C THR A 34 -8.86 -7.30 2.30
N GLN A 35 -8.59 -7.97 1.17
CA GLN A 35 -7.26 -8.07 0.57
C GLN A 35 -7.21 -7.39 -0.80
N GLY A 36 -6.05 -6.86 -1.15
CA GLY A 36 -5.82 -6.25 -2.45
C GLY A 36 -4.40 -6.48 -2.95
N ILE A 37 -4.22 -6.53 -4.26
CA ILE A 37 -2.92 -6.65 -4.91
C ILE A 37 -2.82 -5.55 -5.96
N ILE A 38 -1.69 -4.85 -6.02
CA ILE A 38 -1.38 -3.86 -7.05
C ILE A 38 -0.01 -4.18 -7.65
N ASP A 39 0.04 -4.41 -8.95
CA ASP A 39 1.27 -4.75 -9.68
C ASP A 39 1.85 -3.50 -10.35
N PHE A 40 2.82 -2.87 -9.70
CA PHE A 40 3.54 -1.73 -10.26
C PHE A 40 4.73 -2.19 -11.11
N PRO A 41 5.24 -1.34 -12.03
CA PRO A 41 6.49 -1.62 -12.74
C PRO A 41 7.69 -1.87 -11.82
N PHE A 42 7.68 -1.29 -10.61
CA PHE A 42 8.75 -1.42 -9.62
C PHE A 42 8.62 -2.64 -8.71
N GLY A 43 7.47 -3.31 -8.70
CA GLY A 43 7.19 -4.38 -7.76
C GLY A 43 5.71 -4.56 -7.43
N ARG A 44 5.41 -5.53 -6.58
CA ARG A 44 4.06 -5.88 -6.16
C ARG A 44 3.76 -5.31 -4.79
N CYS A 45 2.62 -4.64 -4.65
CA CYS A 45 2.08 -4.24 -3.35
C CYS A 45 0.92 -5.15 -2.95
N LEU A 46 1.04 -5.76 -1.77
CA LEU A 46 -0.01 -6.50 -1.09
C LEU A 46 -0.64 -5.60 -0.03
N LEU A 47 -1.97 -5.56 -0.03
CA LEU A 47 -2.79 -4.82 0.93
C LEU A 47 -3.64 -5.79 1.73
N ASN A 48 -3.68 -5.61 3.05
CA ASN A 48 -4.60 -6.34 3.93
C ASN A 48 -5.25 -5.37 4.92
N ALA A 49 -6.56 -5.21 4.83
CA ALA A 49 -7.35 -4.45 5.78
C ALA A 49 -7.77 -5.35 6.94
N GLU A 50 -7.47 -4.92 8.15
CA GLU A 50 -7.90 -5.52 9.41
C GLU A 50 -8.67 -4.45 10.21
N GLU A 51 -9.26 -4.85 11.32
CA GLU A 51 -9.96 -3.93 12.21
C GLU A 51 -9.01 -2.82 12.71
N GLY A 52 -9.31 -1.58 12.32
CA GLY A 52 -8.54 -0.39 12.70
C GLY A 52 -7.16 -0.24 12.06
N HIS A 53 -6.74 -1.14 11.15
CA HIS A 53 -5.42 -1.07 10.52
C HIS A 53 -5.42 -1.50 9.05
N LEU A 54 -4.56 -0.87 8.26
CA LEU A 54 -4.23 -1.29 6.90
C LEU A 54 -2.76 -1.69 6.84
N LYS A 55 -2.49 -2.96 6.51
CA LYS A 55 -1.15 -3.47 6.25
C LYS A 55 -0.83 -3.29 4.76
N MET A 56 0.35 -2.78 4.48
CA MET A 56 0.90 -2.65 3.14
C MET A 56 2.27 -3.34 3.12
N ASN A 57 2.46 -4.27 2.20
CA ASN A 57 3.76 -4.89 1.95
C ASN A 57 4.11 -4.70 0.48
N ILE A 58 5.30 -4.19 0.18
CA ILE A 58 5.79 -3.99 -1.17
C ILE A 58 7.01 -4.85 -1.38
N GLU A 59 6.91 -5.81 -2.28
CA GLU A 59 8.02 -6.59 -2.80
C GLU A 59 8.61 -5.87 -4.01
N LEU A 60 9.84 -5.39 -3.89
CA LEU A 60 10.54 -4.67 -4.95
C LEU A 60 11.50 -5.59 -5.71
N SER A 61 11.45 -5.46 -7.03
CA SER A 61 12.39 -6.08 -7.97
C SER A 61 13.76 -5.38 -7.96
N ASP A 62 13.77 -4.07 -7.69
CA ASP A 62 14.99 -3.24 -7.61
C ASP A 62 15.02 -2.47 -6.28
N LYS A 63 16.09 -2.66 -5.51
CA LYS A 63 16.29 -2.02 -4.21
C LYS A 63 16.38 -0.49 -4.32
N ALA A 64 16.83 0.04 -5.46
CA ALA A 64 16.96 1.48 -5.68
C ALA A 64 15.59 2.20 -5.69
N GLN A 65 14.50 1.48 -5.94
CA GLN A 65 13.16 2.05 -6.11
C GLN A 65 12.35 2.11 -4.81
N VAL A 66 12.92 1.66 -3.68
CA VAL A 66 12.20 1.56 -2.39
C VAL A 66 11.61 2.89 -1.95
N ALA A 67 12.37 3.98 -2.01
CA ALA A 67 11.89 5.30 -1.58
C ALA A 67 10.71 5.79 -2.44
N GLN A 68 10.77 5.55 -3.76
CA GLN A 68 9.69 5.92 -4.67
C GLN A 68 8.44 5.09 -4.42
N ALA A 69 8.58 3.77 -4.22
CA ALA A 69 7.45 2.89 -3.94
C ALA A 69 6.71 3.28 -2.65
N GLU A 70 7.48 3.56 -1.59
CA GLU A 70 6.97 4.02 -0.30
C GLU A 70 6.22 5.36 -0.43
N GLU A 71 6.79 6.32 -1.18
CA GLU A 71 6.18 7.62 -1.41
C GLU A 71 4.87 7.50 -2.20
N VAL A 72 4.87 6.74 -3.30
CA VAL A 72 3.68 6.50 -4.13
C VAL A 72 2.53 5.97 -3.27
N MET A 73 2.78 4.93 -2.47
CA MET A 73 1.75 4.34 -1.64
C MET A 73 1.29 5.29 -0.51
N ALA A 74 2.22 5.98 0.16
CA ALA A 74 1.88 6.89 1.24
C ALA A 74 1.06 8.10 0.77
N VAL A 75 1.42 8.72 -0.36
CA VAL A 75 0.69 9.87 -0.93
C VAL A 75 -0.73 9.46 -1.31
N HIS A 76 -0.89 8.32 -1.98
CA HIS A 76 -2.21 7.87 -2.41
C HIS A 76 -3.09 7.47 -1.24
N LEU A 77 -2.54 6.75 -0.25
CA LEU A 77 -3.29 6.40 0.96
C LEU A 77 -3.78 7.65 1.70
N LYS A 78 -2.91 8.63 1.95
CA LYS A 78 -3.27 9.90 2.60
C LYS A 78 -4.33 10.67 1.81
N ARG A 79 -4.26 10.66 0.47
CA ARG A 79 -5.29 11.26 -0.39
C ARG A 79 -6.65 10.56 -0.23
N MET A 80 -6.69 9.24 -0.14
CA MET A 80 -7.93 8.48 0.05
C MET A 80 -8.54 8.65 1.45
N ALA A 81 -7.67 8.92 2.43
CA ALA A 81 -7.98 9.12 3.83
C ALA A 81 -7.93 10.61 4.23
N SER A 82 -8.38 11.53 3.36
CA SER A 82 -8.28 12.98 3.62
C SER A 82 -8.97 13.49 4.91
N LYS A 83 -9.82 12.66 5.53
CA LYS A 83 -10.50 12.94 6.80
C LYS A 83 -9.78 12.36 8.02
N GLU A 84 -8.70 11.61 7.82
CA GLU A 84 -7.94 10.93 8.87
C GLU A 84 -6.44 11.29 8.75
N ALA A 85 -5.81 11.67 9.85
CA ALA A 85 -4.39 11.98 9.87
C ALA A 85 -3.56 10.68 9.98
N LEU A 86 -3.29 10.05 8.83
CA LEU A 86 -2.54 8.80 8.78
C LEU A 86 -1.03 9.01 8.96
N LEU A 87 -0.43 8.21 9.85
CA LEU A 87 1.02 8.05 9.97
C LEU A 87 1.44 6.76 9.26
N VAL A 88 2.32 6.91 8.26
CA VAL A 88 2.85 5.79 7.47
C VAL A 88 4.33 5.71 7.77
N ASN A 89 4.71 4.73 8.59
CA ASN A 89 6.10 4.45 8.93
C ASN A 89 6.49 3.12 8.28
N TRP A 90 7.46 3.18 7.38
CA TRP A 90 7.93 2.02 6.63
C TRP A 90 9.05 1.31 7.37
N ASN A 91 8.98 -0.02 7.39
CA ASN A 91 10.03 -0.91 7.82
C ASN A 91 10.64 -1.59 6.58
N ARG A 92 11.90 -1.29 6.30
CA ARG A 92 12.63 -1.85 5.15
C ARG A 92 13.40 -3.08 5.60
N VAL A 93 13.18 -4.19 4.92
CA VAL A 93 13.92 -5.42 5.15
C VAL A 93 14.70 -5.75 3.88
N ALA A 94 16.02 -5.65 4.00
CA ALA A 94 16.91 -6.12 2.95
C ALA A 94 16.74 -7.64 2.80
N ALA A 95 16.55 -8.10 1.56
CA ALA A 95 16.74 -9.53 1.28
C ALA A 95 18.23 -9.84 1.53
N SER A 96 18.46 -10.82 2.42
CA SER A 96 19.76 -11.41 2.75
C SER A 96 20.49 -11.91 1.51
#